data_AF-A0AAV6QPB3-F1
#
_entry.id   AF-A0AAV6QPB3-F1
#
_cell.length_a   1.000
_cell.length_b   1.000
_cell.length_c   1.000
_cell.angle_alpha   90.00
_cell.angle_beta   90.00
_cell.angle_gamma   90.00
#
_symmetry.space_group_name_H-M   'P 1'
#
loop_
_entity.id
_entity.type
_entity.pdbx_description
1 polymer ?
#
loop_
_entity_poly.entity_id
_entity_poly.type
_entity_poly.pdbx_seq_one_letter_code
_entity_poly.pdbx_strand_id
1 'polypeptide(L)'
;MKVASFNIQKFGRSKVSDPDVLNILTKIVSRYDIILILEVVDISGESVKTFVDALNKYNNKHHYTLTISSRLGRTRYKEQFMFLYRDDMVDLVGSYQFDDELMEGGDVFARDPYILRFRCLNTVLQDLVLIPVHTKPEDSEKELDELYDVFLHIKQKWHTDNVMILGDFNADGSYVSKRAMKDIRIRNDKNFHWLISDDVDTTASTGNNHTYDRIVVYGDDVLQAVVPNSAKPFNFQKAYGLTEEQALKVSDHYPVEVELKSDEDDGVKKQRQPRSVPLGLMTLDQDLLDLKRENLLLEREKLQLEIMILRRKMAKMNCGD
;
A
#
# COMPACT_ATOMS: atom_id res chain seq x y z
N MET A 1 -2.37 -5.64 15.34
CA MET A 1 -2.98 -5.26 14.05
C MET A 1 -2.26 -6.01 12.93
N LYS A 2 -2.98 -6.63 12.00
CA LYS A 2 -2.39 -7.40 10.90
C LYS A 2 -2.40 -6.63 9.58
N VAL A 3 -1.24 -6.55 8.94
CA VAL A 3 -1.02 -5.92 7.64
C VAL A 3 -0.57 -6.99 6.65
N ALA A 4 -1.08 -6.95 5.42
CA ALA A 4 -0.67 -7.91 4.39
C ALA A 4 -0.58 -7.29 2.99
N SER A 5 0.15 -7.96 2.11
CA SER A 5 0.09 -7.77 0.66
C SER A 5 -0.28 -9.08 -0.01
N PHE A 6 -1.09 -9.02 -1.06
CA PHE A 6 -1.49 -10.18 -1.83
C PHE A 6 -1.59 -9.86 -3.33
N ASN A 7 -0.71 -10.45 -4.13
CA ASN A 7 -0.94 -10.56 -5.56
C ASN A 7 -2.09 -11.57 -5.80
N ILE A 8 -3.24 -11.07 -6.24
CA ILE A 8 -4.34 -11.92 -6.71
C ILE A 8 -4.32 -11.90 -8.22
N GLN A 9 -3.74 -12.93 -8.82
CA GLN A 9 -3.54 -13.04 -10.27
C GLN A 9 -4.78 -12.59 -11.05
N LYS A 10 -4.65 -11.50 -11.80
CA LYS A 10 -5.73 -10.90 -12.62
C LYS A 10 -7.05 -10.73 -11.85
N PHE A 11 -7.02 -10.11 -10.67
CA PHE A 11 -8.22 -9.81 -9.91
C PHE A 11 -9.19 -8.96 -10.75
N GLY A 12 -10.39 -9.50 -10.99
CA GLY A 12 -11.41 -8.85 -11.80
C GLY A 12 -12.70 -9.65 -11.85
N ARG A 13 -13.59 -9.29 -12.78
CA ARG A 13 -14.96 -9.83 -12.85
C ARG A 13 -15.02 -11.36 -12.92
N SER A 14 -14.16 -11.98 -13.73
CA SER A 14 -14.10 -13.45 -13.83
C SER A 14 -13.78 -14.13 -12.49
N LYS A 15 -12.89 -13.52 -11.69
CA LYS A 15 -12.46 -14.03 -10.39
C LYS A 15 -13.59 -13.96 -9.37
N VAL A 16 -14.27 -12.82 -9.28
CA VAL A 16 -15.36 -12.62 -8.31
C VAL A 16 -16.68 -13.27 -8.72
N SER A 17 -16.85 -13.64 -10.00
CA SER A 17 -18.03 -14.36 -10.47
C SER A 17 -18.03 -15.84 -10.12
N ASP A 18 -16.86 -16.41 -9.78
CA ASP A 18 -16.74 -17.77 -9.26
C ASP A 18 -17.04 -17.75 -7.75
N PRO A 19 -18.14 -18.37 -7.27
CA PRO A 19 -18.53 -18.31 -5.86
C PRO A 19 -17.52 -18.97 -4.92
N ASP A 20 -16.82 -20.02 -5.36
CA ASP A 20 -15.83 -20.72 -4.54
C ASP A 20 -14.59 -19.85 -4.35
N VAL A 21 -14.11 -19.23 -5.44
CA VAL A 21 -12.98 -18.29 -5.40
C VAL A 21 -13.33 -17.06 -4.56
N LEU A 22 -14.50 -16.46 -4.77
CA LEU A 22 -14.96 -15.31 -3.99
C LEU A 22 -15.03 -15.62 -2.50
N ASN A 23 -15.56 -16.80 -2.12
CA ASN A 23 -15.63 -17.24 -0.74
C ASN A 23 -14.23 -17.43 -0.12
N ILE A 24 -13.29 -18.03 -0.86
CA ILE A 24 -11.90 -18.19 -0.38
C ILE A 24 -11.23 -16.82 -0.22
N LEU A 25 -11.33 -15.93 -1.21
CA LEU A 25 -10.77 -14.57 -1.13
C LEU A 25 -11.35 -13.79 0.05
N THR A 26 -12.67 -13.90 0.28
CA THR A 26 -13.34 -13.28 1.42
C THR A 26 -12.76 -13.77 2.75
N LYS A 27 -12.54 -15.08 2.89
CA LYS A 27 -11.91 -15.68 4.08
C LYS A 27 -10.45 -15.24 4.26
N ILE A 28 -9.67 -15.15 3.17
CA ILE A 28 -8.28 -14.68 3.21
C ILE A 28 -8.24 -13.22 3.68
N VAL A 29 -8.94 -12.33 2.99
CA VAL A 29 -8.88 -10.88 3.23
C VAL A 29 -9.45 -10.52 4.61
N SER A 30 -10.46 -11.24 5.09
CA SER A 30 -11.04 -11.04 6.43
C SER A 30 -10.07 -11.32 7.59
N ARG A 31 -8.85 -11.80 7.32
CA ARG A 31 -7.79 -12.00 8.34
C ARG A 31 -7.07 -10.71 8.71
N TYR A 32 -7.13 -9.68 7.87
CA TYR A 32 -6.23 -8.53 7.93
C TYR A 32 -6.97 -7.24 8.26
N ASP A 33 -6.30 -6.35 8.98
CA ASP A 33 -6.83 -5.03 9.29
C ASP A 33 -6.54 -4.03 8.18
N ILE A 34 -5.37 -4.16 7.54
CA ILE A 34 -5.02 -3.50 6.27
C ILE A 34 -4.49 -4.57 5.32
N ILE A 35 -4.93 -4.56 4.07
CA ILE A 35 -4.37 -5.41 3.02
C ILE A 35 -4.27 -4.67 1.69
N LEU A 36 -3.10 -4.79 1.09
CA LEU A 36 -2.81 -4.41 -0.29
C LEU A 36 -3.15 -5.58 -1.22
N ILE A 37 -4.00 -5.33 -2.22
CA ILE A 37 -4.31 -6.24 -3.31
C ILE A 37 -3.66 -5.71 -4.59
N LEU A 38 -2.87 -6.56 -5.25
CA LEU A 38 -2.22 -6.28 -6.54
C LEU A 38 -3.02 -6.88 -7.69
N GLU A 39 -2.61 -6.57 -8.93
CA GLU A 39 -3.20 -7.10 -10.16
C GLU A 39 -4.72 -6.86 -10.34
N VAL A 40 -5.23 -5.73 -9.85
CA VAL A 40 -6.63 -5.36 -10.10
C VAL A 40 -6.80 -4.89 -11.55
N VAL A 41 -7.53 -5.66 -12.36
CA VAL A 41 -7.67 -5.49 -13.82
C VAL A 41 -9.12 -5.25 -14.26
N ASP A 42 -9.87 -4.43 -13.52
CA ASP A 42 -11.28 -4.15 -13.81
C ASP A 42 -11.58 -2.67 -14.05
N ILE A 43 -11.80 -2.31 -15.32
CA ILE A 43 -12.14 -0.95 -15.73
C ILE A 43 -13.51 -0.50 -15.20
N SER A 44 -14.44 -1.43 -14.98
CA SER A 44 -15.81 -1.10 -14.57
C SER A 44 -15.95 -0.80 -13.08
N GLY A 45 -15.02 -1.31 -12.26
CA GLY A 45 -15.11 -1.29 -10.79
C GLY A 45 -16.16 -2.25 -10.20
N GLU A 46 -16.88 -3.02 -11.02
CA GLU A 46 -17.92 -3.96 -10.55
C GLU A 46 -17.34 -5.06 -9.66
N SER A 47 -16.14 -5.56 -9.97
CA SER A 47 -15.49 -6.61 -9.20
C SER A 47 -15.06 -6.13 -7.81
N VAL A 48 -14.54 -4.91 -7.73
CA VAL A 48 -14.18 -4.25 -6.47
C VAL A 48 -15.42 -4.09 -5.59
N LYS A 49 -16.52 -3.57 -6.15
CA LYS A 49 -17.78 -3.43 -5.43
C LYS A 49 -18.30 -4.77 -4.92
N THR A 50 -18.38 -5.77 -5.81
CA THR A 50 -18.85 -7.13 -5.47
C THR A 50 -18.03 -7.73 -4.33
N PHE A 51 -16.72 -7.52 -4.35
CA PHE A 51 -15.83 -8.08 -3.34
C PHE A 51 -15.98 -7.39 -1.98
N VAL A 52 -16.09 -6.07 -1.94
CA VAL A 52 -16.31 -5.30 -0.70
C VAL A 52 -17.67 -5.62 -0.09
N ASP A 53 -18.72 -5.73 -0.92
CA ASP A 53 -20.04 -6.15 -0.46
C ASP A 53 -19.98 -7.56 0.16
N ALA A 54 -19.21 -8.48 -0.42
CA ALA A 54 -19.00 -9.82 0.15
C ALA A 54 -18.25 -9.78 1.49
N LEU A 55 -17.20 -8.96 1.61
CA LEU A 55 -16.42 -8.78 2.85
C LEU A 55 -17.29 -8.24 3.99
N ASN A 56 -18.02 -7.16 3.71
CA ASN A 56 -18.86 -6.49 4.71
C ASN A 56 -20.12 -7.28 5.08
N LYS A 57 -20.55 -8.20 4.21
CA LYS A 57 -21.58 -9.20 4.54
C LYS A 57 -21.02 -10.35 5.38
N TYR A 58 -19.77 -10.75 5.15
CA TYR A 58 -19.13 -11.86 5.85
C TYR A 58 -18.82 -11.53 7.31
N ASN A 59 -18.40 -10.29 7.60
CA ASN A 59 -18.14 -9.82 8.96
C ASN A 59 -18.82 -8.47 9.22
N ASN A 60 -19.84 -8.48 10.08
CA ASN A 60 -20.58 -7.27 10.45
C ASN A 60 -19.97 -6.48 11.61
N LYS A 61 -18.88 -6.97 12.22
CA LYS A 61 -18.22 -6.28 13.35
C LYS A 61 -17.16 -5.30 12.89
N HIS A 62 -16.43 -5.67 11.84
CA HIS A 62 -15.35 -4.87 11.28
C HIS A 62 -15.70 -4.55 9.83
N HIS A 63 -15.98 -3.28 9.56
CA HIS A 63 -16.37 -2.83 8.24
C HIS A 63 -15.11 -2.46 7.44
N TYR A 64 -15.00 -3.03 6.23
CA TYR A 64 -13.96 -2.65 5.28
C TYR A 64 -14.41 -1.45 4.47
N THR A 65 -13.51 -0.48 4.39
CA THR A 65 -13.50 0.55 3.35
C THR A 65 -12.28 0.34 2.44
N LEU A 66 -12.16 1.15 1.39
CA LEU A 66 -11.11 0.98 0.39
C LEU A 66 -10.61 2.30 -0.18
N THR A 67 -9.40 2.25 -0.74
CA THR A 67 -8.95 3.20 -1.75
C THR A 67 -8.20 2.47 -2.86
N ILE A 68 -8.23 2.99 -4.08
CA ILE A 68 -7.67 2.36 -5.27
C ILE A 68 -6.88 3.37 -6.11
N SER A 69 -5.74 2.93 -6.66
CA SER A 69 -4.88 3.76 -7.49
C SER A 69 -5.51 4.10 -8.85
N SER A 70 -4.85 4.98 -9.61
CA SER A 70 -5.10 5.07 -11.06
C SER A 70 -4.70 3.75 -11.76
N ARG A 71 -5.08 3.60 -13.04
CA ARG A 71 -4.69 2.43 -13.85
C ARG A 71 -3.26 2.61 -14.36
N LEU A 72 -2.36 1.73 -13.95
CA LEU A 72 -0.92 1.81 -14.14
C LEU A 72 -0.39 0.68 -15.04
N GLY A 73 0.73 0.91 -15.72
CA GLY A 73 1.32 -0.05 -16.66
C GLY A 73 1.85 0.63 -17.92
N ARG A 74 2.91 0.14 -18.55
CA ARG A 74 3.47 0.77 -19.77
C ARG A 74 2.68 0.46 -21.06
N THR A 75 1.79 -0.53 -21.03
CA THR A 75 1.06 -1.00 -22.22
C THR A 75 -0.46 -0.77 -22.11
N ARG A 76 -1.24 -1.35 -23.02
CA ARG A 76 -2.71 -1.38 -22.91
C ARG A 76 -3.20 -2.18 -21.71
N TYR A 77 -2.41 -3.18 -21.30
CA TYR A 77 -2.66 -3.90 -20.07
C TYR A 77 -2.27 -3.00 -18.89
N LYS A 78 -3.24 -2.75 -18.01
CA LYS A 78 -3.07 -1.88 -16.85
C LYS A 78 -3.71 -2.51 -15.63
N GLU A 79 -3.06 -2.30 -14.51
CA GLU A 79 -3.42 -2.82 -13.18
C GLU A 79 -3.65 -1.66 -12.22
N GLN A 80 -4.20 -1.96 -11.04
CA GLN A 80 -4.37 -1.00 -9.97
C GLN A 80 -3.91 -1.62 -8.64
N PHE A 81 -3.39 -0.77 -7.76
CA PHE A 81 -3.19 -1.09 -6.34
C PHE A 81 -4.49 -0.80 -5.60
N MET A 82 -5.05 -1.79 -4.92
CA MET A 82 -6.24 -1.63 -4.07
C MET A 82 -5.87 -1.87 -2.62
N PHE A 83 -6.10 -0.88 -1.77
CA PHE A 83 -6.01 -1.03 -0.33
C PHE A 83 -7.40 -1.24 0.25
N LEU A 84 -7.57 -2.34 0.98
CA LEU A 84 -8.74 -2.61 1.81
C LEU A 84 -8.31 -2.49 3.27
N TYR A 85 -9.09 -1.76 4.08
CA TYR A 85 -8.77 -1.56 5.48
C TYR A 85 -10.03 -1.41 6.33
N ARG A 86 -9.91 -1.82 7.60
CA ARG A 86 -10.97 -1.71 8.59
C ARG A 86 -11.04 -0.29 9.14
N ASP A 87 -12.18 0.36 8.96
CA ASP A 87 -12.38 1.76 9.37
C ASP A 87 -12.45 1.96 10.89
N ASP A 88 -12.63 0.89 11.66
CA ASP A 88 -12.55 0.89 13.12
C ASP A 88 -11.14 0.66 13.66
N MET A 89 -10.16 0.36 12.79
CA MET A 89 -8.78 0.03 13.17
C MET A 89 -7.78 1.10 12.76
N VAL A 90 -8.02 1.80 11.64
CA VAL A 90 -7.12 2.83 11.10
C VAL A 90 -7.88 3.99 10.46
N ASP A 91 -7.29 5.18 10.49
CA ASP A 91 -7.73 6.31 9.68
C ASP A 91 -6.76 6.54 8.52
N LEU A 92 -7.29 6.73 7.30
CA LEU A 92 -6.49 7.19 6.16
C LEU A 92 -6.22 8.70 6.30
N VAL A 93 -4.98 9.06 6.63
CA VAL A 93 -4.55 10.45 6.85
C VAL A 93 -4.16 11.14 5.55
N GLY A 94 -3.64 10.38 4.58
CA GLY A 94 -3.31 10.89 3.26
C GLY A 94 -2.93 9.78 2.29
N SER A 95 -3.06 10.07 1.01
CA SER A 95 -2.61 9.19 -0.07
C SER A 95 -2.23 10.00 -1.30
N TYR A 96 -1.34 9.45 -2.12
CA TYR A 96 -1.02 10.00 -3.43
C TYR A 96 -0.42 8.93 -4.35
N GLN A 97 -0.56 9.15 -5.65
CA GLN A 97 0.13 8.38 -6.67
C GLN A 97 1.52 9.00 -6.83
N PHE A 98 2.59 8.22 -6.59
CA PHE A 98 3.94 8.67 -6.91
C PHE A 98 4.05 8.90 -8.42
N ASP A 99 4.82 9.92 -8.80
CA ASP A 99 5.07 10.31 -10.20
C ASP A 99 6.59 10.38 -10.35
N ASP A 100 7.17 9.31 -10.89
CA ASP A 100 8.62 9.15 -11.02
C ASP A 100 9.19 9.92 -12.22
N GLU A 101 8.35 10.32 -13.19
CA GLU A 101 8.73 11.23 -14.28
C GLU A 101 9.25 12.57 -13.75
N LEU A 102 8.82 12.98 -12.54
CA LEU A 102 9.26 14.20 -11.88
C LEU A 102 10.56 14.04 -11.08
N MET A 103 11.09 12.82 -10.96
CA MET A 103 12.31 12.51 -10.21
C MET A 103 13.53 12.49 -11.11
N GLU A 104 14.74 12.57 -10.52
CA GLU A 104 15.99 12.54 -11.29
C GLU A 104 16.18 11.22 -12.08
N GLY A 105 15.59 10.12 -11.60
CA GLY A 105 15.61 8.80 -12.26
C GLY A 105 14.69 8.68 -13.50
N GLY A 106 13.71 9.57 -13.63
CA GLY A 106 12.67 9.53 -14.67
C GLY A 106 11.67 8.37 -14.51
N ASP A 107 10.97 8.03 -15.60
CA ASP A 107 10.00 6.92 -15.67
C ASP A 107 10.71 5.55 -15.52
N VAL A 108 10.87 5.08 -14.29
CA VAL A 108 11.47 3.80 -13.90
C VAL A 108 10.40 2.74 -13.68
N PHE A 109 9.35 3.05 -12.91
CA PHE A 109 8.34 2.07 -12.51
C PHE A 109 7.42 1.73 -13.69
N ALA A 110 7.14 0.44 -13.89
CA ALA A 110 6.03 0.09 -14.77
C ALA A 110 4.67 0.47 -14.16
N ARG A 111 4.61 0.49 -12.82
CA ARG A 111 3.44 0.86 -12.03
C ARG A 111 3.89 1.68 -10.82
N ASP A 112 3.74 2.99 -10.93
CA ASP A 112 4.21 3.91 -9.90
C ASP A 112 3.53 3.60 -8.55
N PRO A 113 4.24 3.67 -7.41
CA PRO A 113 3.64 3.33 -6.12
C PRO A 113 2.47 4.25 -5.72
N TYR A 114 1.33 3.65 -5.33
CA TYR A 114 0.19 4.37 -4.73
C TYR A 114 0.32 4.40 -3.21
N ILE A 115 0.94 5.46 -2.68
CA ILE A 115 1.41 5.53 -1.29
C ILE A 115 0.30 6.01 -0.37
N LEU A 116 0.11 5.33 0.76
CA LEU A 116 -0.90 5.68 1.78
C LEU A 116 -0.24 5.91 3.14
N ARG A 117 -0.77 6.86 3.90
CA ARG A 117 -0.41 7.12 5.29
C ARG A 117 -1.62 6.90 6.18
N PHE A 118 -1.47 6.02 7.15
CA PHE A 118 -2.49 5.68 8.12
C PHE A 118 -2.12 6.19 9.52
N ARG A 119 -3.15 6.59 10.27
CA ARG A 119 -3.10 6.63 11.72
C ARG A 119 -3.63 5.30 12.24
N CYS A 120 -2.83 4.58 13.02
CA CYS A 120 -3.19 3.28 13.58
C CYS A 120 -3.76 3.46 15.00
N LEU A 121 -4.98 2.98 15.24
CA LEU A 121 -5.75 3.35 16.43
C LEU A 121 -5.46 2.51 17.68
N ASN A 122 -4.83 1.35 17.51
CA ASN A 122 -4.64 0.38 18.60
C ASN A 122 -3.27 -0.32 18.59
N THR A 123 -2.27 0.31 17.97
CA THR A 123 -0.90 -0.20 17.93
C THR A 123 0.08 0.78 18.54
N VAL A 124 1.18 0.23 19.07
CA VAL A 124 2.28 1.02 19.64
C VAL A 124 2.87 2.01 18.62
N LEU A 125 2.83 1.63 17.34
CA LEU A 125 3.13 2.49 16.20
C LEU A 125 1.84 3.16 15.71
N GLN A 126 1.66 4.45 15.99
CA GLN A 126 0.41 5.17 15.68
C GLN A 126 0.37 5.83 14.30
N ASP A 127 1.50 5.93 13.62
CA ASP A 127 1.64 6.52 12.28
C ASP A 127 2.37 5.52 11.40
N LEU A 128 1.79 5.14 10.26
CA LEU A 128 2.35 4.15 9.36
C LEU A 128 2.13 4.57 7.90
N VAL A 129 3.22 4.60 7.13
CA VAL A 129 3.20 4.79 5.68
C VAL A 129 3.40 3.45 4.99
N LEU A 130 2.51 3.13 4.04
CA LEU A 130 2.60 1.95 3.20
C LEU A 130 2.99 2.33 1.77
N ILE A 131 4.05 1.70 1.26
CA ILE A 131 4.50 1.80 -0.14
C ILE A 131 4.18 0.47 -0.84
N PRO A 132 3.19 0.42 -1.74
CA PRO A 132 2.90 -0.80 -2.49
C PRO A 132 3.94 -1.04 -3.58
N VAL A 133 4.24 -2.31 -3.85
CA VAL A 133 5.16 -2.71 -4.92
C VAL A 133 4.53 -3.82 -5.76
N HIS A 134 4.62 -3.66 -7.08
CA HIS A 134 4.43 -4.74 -8.06
C HIS A 134 5.42 -4.49 -9.19
N THR A 135 6.61 -5.09 -9.09
CA THR A 135 7.69 -4.82 -10.07
C THR A 135 7.38 -5.45 -11.42
N LYS A 136 7.90 -4.89 -12.50
CA LYS A 136 7.94 -5.63 -13.77
C LYS A 136 9.07 -6.65 -13.68
N PRO A 137 8.82 -7.96 -13.90
CA PRO A 137 9.83 -9.00 -13.67
C PRO A 137 11.19 -8.72 -14.33
N GLU A 138 11.20 -8.25 -15.58
CA GLU A 138 12.42 -7.97 -16.32
C GLU A 138 13.17 -6.71 -15.85
N ASP A 139 12.51 -5.81 -15.11
CA ASP A 139 13.06 -4.56 -14.61
C ASP A 139 13.17 -4.54 -13.07
N SER A 140 12.96 -5.69 -12.41
CA SER A 140 12.86 -5.81 -10.94
C SER A 140 14.06 -5.21 -10.21
N GLU A 141 15.30 -5.46 -10.68
CA GLU A 141 16.50 -4.89 -10.06
C GLU A 141 16.46 -3.35 -10.03
N LYS A 142 16.07 -2.74 -11.15
CA LYS A 142 16.01 -1.29 -11.30
C LYS A 142 14.87 -0.68 -10.48
N GLU A 143 13.67 -1.25 -10.59
CA GLU A 143 12.50 -0.76 -9.84
C GLU A 143 12.72 -0.88 -8.32
N LEU A 144 13.33 -1.98 -7.85
CA LEU A 144 13.63 -2.16 -6.43
C LEU A 144 14.68 -1.17 -5.91
N ASP A 145 15.68 -0.81 -6.72
CA ASP A 145 16.67 0.18 -6.32
C ASP A 145 16.05 1.58 -6.20
N GLU A 146 15.16 1.94 -7.12
CA GLU A 146 14.45 3.25 -7.14
C GLU A 146 13.52 3.44 -5.92
N LEU A 147 13.08 2.36 -5.26
CA LEU A 147 12.30 2.45 -4.02
C LEU A 147 13.03 3.21 -2.89
N TYR A 148 14.36 3.26 -2.94
CA TYR A 148 15.13 4.07 -2.00
C TYR A 148 14.82 5.58 -2.17
N ASP A 149 14.70 6.04 -3.41
CA ASP A 149 14.40 7.45 -3.72
C ASP A 149 12.93 7.78 -3.42
N VAL A 150 12.02 6.82 -3.63
CA VAL A 150 10.63 6.92 -3.16
C VAL A 150 10.58 7.09 -1.64
N PHE A 151 11.35 6.29 -0.89
CA PHE A 151 11.46 6.41 0.55
C PHE A 151 11.99 7.79 0.98
N LEU A 152 13.06 8.29 0.35
CA LEU A 152 13.60 9.62 0.66
C LEU A 152 12.57 10.73 0.39
N HIS A 153 11.82 10.63 -0.70
CA HIS A 153 10.75 11.57 -1.02
C HIS A 153 9.67 11.57 0.08
N ILE A 154 9.23 10.39 0.53
CA ILE A 154 8.24 10.26 1.61
C ILE A 154 8.74 10.88 2.91
N LYS A 155 9.99 10.57 3.29
CA LYS A 155 10.64 11.11 4.49
C LYS A 155 10.66 12.63 4.46
N GLN A 156 10.96 13.21 3.29
CA GLN A 156 10.93 14.66 3.11
C GLN A 156 9.50 15.24 3.14
N LYS A 157 8.55 14.60 2.45
CA LYS A 157 7.17 15.09 2.29
C LYS A 157 6.37 15.04 3.59
N TRP A 158 6.52 13.98 4.37
CA TRP A 158 5.68 13.69 5.53
C TRP A 158 6.41 13.74 6.87
N HIS A 159 7.73 13.96 6.84
CA HIS A 159 8.57 14.05 8.04
C HIS A 159 8.40 12.85 8.96
N THR A 160 8.35 11.65 8.37
CA THR A 160 8.16 10.38 9.10
C THR A 160 9.11 9.32 8.53
N ASP A 161 9.64 8.51 9.44
CA ASP A 161 10.46 7.32 9.14
C ASP A 161 9.64 6.03 9.24
N ASN A 162 8.35 6.13 9.63
CA ASN A 162 7.49 4.98 9.90
C ASN A 162 6.98 4.35 8.60
N VAL A 163 7.87 3.76 7.82
CA VAL A 163 7.60 3.25 6.47
C VAL A 163 7.64 1.73 6.45
N MET A 164 6.64 1.15 5.79
CA MET A 164 6.59 -0.26 5.40
C MET A 164 6.39 -0.36 3.88
N ILE A 165 7.29 -1.09 3.22
CA ILE A 165 7.25 -1.39 1.79
C ILE A 165 6.82 -2.84 1.65
N LEU A 166 5.76 -3.09 0.89
CA LEU A 166 5.17 -4.42 0.79
C LEU A 166 4.55 -4.66 -0.58
N GLY A 167 4.64 -5.89 -1.08
CA GLY A 167 4.23 -6.15 -2.45
C GLY A 167 4.84 -7.41 -3.05
N ASP A 168 4.57 -7.59 -4.33
CA ASP A 168 5.26 -8.55 -5.19
C ASP A 168 6.49 -7.84 -5.78
N PHE A 169 7.65 -8.20 -5.26
CA PHE A 169 8.91 -7.56 -5.65
C PHE A 169 9.57 -8.30 -6.82
N ASN A 170 9.09 -9.49 -7.19
CA ASN A 170 9.82 -10.42 -8.06
C ASN A 170 11.29 -10.62 -7.57
N ALA A 171 11.51 -10.59 -6.26
CA ALA A 171 12.83 -10.48 -5.62
C ALA A 171 13.61 -11.81 -5.50
N ASP A 172 13.44 -12.72 -6.45
CA ASP A 172 14.10 -14.03 -6.46
C ASP A 172 14.08 -14.67 -7.87
N GLY A 173 14.49 -15.93 -7.98
CA GLY A 173 14.43 -16.71 -9.21
C GLY A 173 15.36 -16.17 -10.28
N SER A 174 14.85 -16.05 -11.50
CA SER A 174 15.59 -15.48 -12.63
C SER A 174 15.58 -13.96 -12.68
N TYR A 175 14.73 -13.30 -11.89
CA TYR A 175 14.46 -11.87 -12.01
C TYR A 175 15.49 -11.01 -11.27
N VAL A 176 15.90 -11.44 -10.08
CA VAL A 176 16.95 -10.75 -9.32
C VAL A 176 18.00 -11.76 -8.85
N SER A 177 19.22 -11.63 -9.37
CA SER A 177 20.32 -12.49 -8.95
C SER A 177 20.76 -12.19 -7.51
N LYS A 178 21.32 -13.19 -6.80
CA LYS A 178 21.90 -12.99 -5.45
C LYS A 178 22.99 -11.94 -5.38
N ARG A 179 23.64 -11.62 -6.51
CA ARG A 179 24.63 -10.54 -6.60
C ARG A 179 23.93 -9.20 -6.70
N ALA A 180 23.05 -9.03 -7.69
CA ALA A 180 22.25 -7.82 -7.90
C ALA A 180 21.49 -7.42 -6.63
N MET A 181 20.88 -8.40 -5.95
CA MET A 181 20.15 -8.17 -4.69
C MET A 181 20.99 -7.43 -3.64
N LYS A 182 22.31 -7.67 -3.57
CA LYS A 182 23.19 -7.00 -2.59
C LYS A 182 23.50 -5.55 -2.93
N ASP A 183 23.35 -5.18 -4.19
CA ASP A 183 23.67 -3.85 -4.69
C ASP A 183 22.46 -2.89 -4.62
N ILE A 184 21.23 -3.44 -4.52
CA ILE A 184 19.99 -2.68 -4.33
C ILE A 184 20.05 -1.88 -3.02
N ARG A 185 19.82 -0.56 -3.09
CA ARG A 185 19.95 0.36 -1.93
C ARG A 185 19.07 -0.01 -0.74
N ILE A 186 17.78 -0.33 -0.96
CA ILE A 186 16.87 -0.77 0.12
C ILE A 186 17.23 -2.14 0.70
N ARG A 187 18.19 -2.87 0.11
CA ARG A 187 18.69 -4.15 0.61
C ARG A 187 20.05 -4.01 1.30
N ASN A 188 20.90 -3.12 0.81
CA ASN A 188 22.23 -2.87 1.35
C ASN A 188 22.20 -1.95 2.59
N ASP A 189 21.29 -0.99 2.64
CA ASP A 189 21.11 -0.13 3.81
C ASP A 189 20.49 -0.91 4.97
N LYS A 190 21.23 -0.97 6.09
CA LYS A 190 20.90 -1.75 7.28
C LYS A 190 19.69 -1.22 8.06
N ASN A 191 19.24 0.00 7.77
CA ASN A 191 18.01 0.55 8.34
C ASN A 191 16.77 -0.05 7.69
N PHE A 192 16.89 -0.72 6.54
CA PHE A 192 15.80 -1.47 5.93
C PHE A 192 15.83 -2.92 6.41
N HIS A 193 14.82 -3.29 7.18
CA HIS A 193 14.67 -4.63 7.73
C HIS A 193 13.73 -5.44 6.85
N TRP A 194 14.29 -6.39 6.11
CA TRP A 194 13.54 -7.33 5.28
C TRP A 194 12.95 -8.42 6.17
N LEU A 195 11.64 -8.38 6.38
CA LEU A 195 10.94 -9.26 7.32
C LEU A 195 10.66 -10.64 6.72
N ILE A 196 10.54 -10.72 5.39
CA ILE A 196 10.46 -11.98 4.63
C ILE A 196 11.86 -12.33 4.10
N SER A 197 12.42 -13.43 4.60
CA SER A 197 13.77 -13.91 4.26
C SER A 197 13.81 -14.55 2.87
N ASP A 198 15.00 -14.60 2.24
CA ASP A 198 15.19 -15.06 0.85
C ASP A 198 14.93 -16.56 0.60
N ASP A 199 14.68 -17.33 1.65
CA ASP A 199 14.45 -18.78 1.62
C ASP A 199 12.99 -19.16 1.88
N VAL A 200 12.08 -18.19 1.74
CA VAL A 200 10.66 -18.33 2.08
C VAL A 200 9.80 -18.37 0.81
N ASP A 201 9.22 -19.52 0.52
CA ASP A 201 8.31 -19.68 -0.62
C ASP A 201 7.03 -18.84 -0.47
N THR A 202 6.82 -17.90 -1.40
CA THR A 202 5.62 -17.07 -1.47
C THR A 202 4.70 -17.43 -2.64
N THR A 203 4.95 -18.55 -3.33
CA THR A 203 4.17 -18.96 -4.50
C THR A 203 3.26 -20.14 -4.19
N ALA A 204 2.09 -20.20 -4.83
CA ALA A 204 1.15 -21.30 -4.69
C ALA A 204 1.45 -22.50 -5.61
N SER A 205 2.39 -22.35 -6.56
CA SER A 205 2.78 -23.41 -7.48
C SER A 205 3.70 -24.41 -6.79
N THR A 206 3.45 -25.70 -6.97
CA THR A 206 4.36 -26.77 -6.48
C THR A 206 5.61 -26.94 -7.34
N GLY A 207 5.70 -26.22 -8.46
CA GLY A 207 6.80 -26.31 -9.43
C GLY A 207 8.00 -25.39 -9.11
N ASN A 208 7.89 -24.52 -8.12
CA ASN A 208 8.97 -23.64 -7.68
C ASN A 208 8.87 -23.34 -6.17
N ASN A 209 9.77 -22.51 -5.66
CA ASN A 209 9.80 -22.09 -4.25
C ASN A 209 10.31 -20.65 -4.09
N HIS A 210 9.91 -19.76 -5.01
CA HIS A 210 10.46 -18.42 -5.10
C HIS A 210 9.96 -17.49 -3.98
N THR A 211 10.84 -16.57 -3.56
CA THR A 211 10.54 -15.52 -2.58
C THR A 211 10.25 -14.18 -3.27
N TYR A 212 9.17 -14.13 -4.05
CA TYR A 212 8.81 -12.94 -4.81
C TYR A 212 8.21 -11.83 -3.95
N ASP A 213 7.29 -12.19 -3.05
CA ASP A 213 6.56 -11.24 -2.22
C ASP A 213 7.35 -10.88 -0.96
N ARG A 214 7.43 -9.59 -0.64
CA ARG A 214 8.26 -9.08 0.45
C ARG A 214 7.53 -8.11 1.34
N ILE A 215 8.02 -8.00 2.58
CA ILE A 215 7.70 -6.94 3.52
C ILE A 215 9.02 -6.40 4.05
N VAL A 216 9.22 -5.09 3.91
CA VAL A 216 10.40 -4.37 4.37
C VAL A 216 9.94 -3.21 5.24
N VAL A 217 10.58 -3.00 6.40
CA VAL A 217 10.30 -1.86 7.28
C VAL A 217 11.55 -1.02 7.47
N TYR A 218 11.38 0.29 7.66
CA TYR A 218 12.49 1.21 7.91
C TYR A 218 12.62 1.57 9.39
N GLY A 219 13.84 1.46 9.91
CA GLY A 219 14.22 1.90 11.25
C GLY A 219 13.87 0.91 12.37
N ASP A 220 14.63 1.02 13.46
CA ASP A 220 14.48 0.15 14.63
C ASP A 220 13.13 0.33 15.34
N ASP A 221 12.52 1.52 15.28
CA ASP A 221 11.23 1.80 15.92
C ASP A 221 10.08 0.98 15.29
N VAL A 222 10.00 0.96 13.96
CA VAL A 222 9.01 0.14 13.25
C VAL A 222 9.31 -1.34 13.44
N LEU A 223 10.58 -1.75 13.40
CA LEU A 223 11.00 -3.11 13.66
C LEU A 223 10.58 -3.58 15.07
N GLN A 224 10.76 -2.74 16.09
CA GLN A 224 10.36 -3.03 17.47
C GLN A 224 8.84 -3.08 17.64
N ALA A 225 8.08 -2.37 16.82
CA ALA A 225 6.62 -2.44 16.79
C ALA A 225 6.09 -3.73 16.15
N VAL A 226 6.91 -4.49 15.40
CA VAL A 226 6.52 -5.78 14.83
C VAL A 226 6.47 -6.85 15.93
N VAL A 227 5.42 -7.68 15.91
CA VAL A 227 5.34 -8.90 16.73
C VAL A 227 6.40 -9.89 16.21
N PRO A 228 7.34 -10.36 17.05
CA PRO A 228 8.39 -11.27 16.61
C PRO A 228 7.85 -12.52 15.89
N ASN A 229 8.49 -12.89 14.78
CA ASN A 229 8.12 -14.04 13.93
C ASN A 229 6.68 -13.99 13.34
N SER A 230 6.03 -12.83 13.34
CA SER A 230 4.71 -12.67 12.71
C SER A 230 4.79 -12.56 11.19
N ALA A 231 5.90 -12.05 10.65
CA ALA A 231 6.11 -11.88 9.22
C ALA A 231 6.30 -13.21 8.49
N LYS A 232 5.38 -13.58 7.59
CA LYS A 232 5.40 -14.86 6.86
C LYS A 232 4.40 -14.88 5.69
N PRO A 233 4.53 -15.83 4.74
CA PRO A 233 3.46 -16.13 3.80
C PRO A 233 2.29 -16.85 4.50
N PHE A 234 1.07 -16.50 4.11
CA PHE A 234 -0.13 -17.23 4.45
C PHE A 234 -0.44 -18.27 3.35
N ASN A 235 0.08 -19.48 3.54
CA ASN A 235 -0.22 -20.60 2.66
C ASN A 235 -1.71 -21.03 2.82
N PHE A 236 -2.59 -20.38 2.05
CA PHE A 236 -4.04 -20.62 2.09
C PHE A 236 -4.41 -21.99 1.54
N GLN A 237 -3.58 -22.58 0.67
CA GLN A 237 -3.76 -23.92 0.17
C GLN A 237 -3.73 -24.93 1.31
N LYS A 238 -2.69 -24.88 2.15
CA LYS A 238 -2.58 -25.71 3.35
C LYS A 238 -3.64 -25.35 4.39
N ALA A 239 -3.87 -24.05 4.62
CA ALA A 239 -4.80 -23.59 5.66
C ALA A 239 -6.25 -24.01 5.40
N TYR A 240 -6.66 -24.12 4.13
CA TYR A 240 -8.02 -24.47 3.74
C TYR A 240 -8.15 -25.84 3.07
N GLY A 241 -7.06 -26.62 3.02
CA GLY A 241 -7.07 -27.98 2.45
C GLY A 241 -7.39 -28.00 0.95
N LEU A 242 -6.89 -27.02 0.20
CA LEU A 242 -7.13 -26.90 -1.24
C LEU A 242 -6.15 -27.79 -2.03
N THR A 243 -6.62 -28.31 -3.16
CA THR A 243 -5.71 -28.85 -4.18
C THR A 243 -4.90 -27.71 -4.82
N GLU A 244 -3.79 -28.03 -5.49
CA GLU A 244 -3.03 -27.03 -6.26
C GLU A 244 -3.92 -26.36 -7.32
N GLU A 245 -4.74 -27.11 -8.04
CA GLU A 245 -5.67 -26.56 -9.04
C GLU A 245 -6.65 -25.54 -8.42
N GLN A 246 -7.20 -25.85 -7.24
CA GLN A 246 -8.08 -24.94 -6.51
C GLN A 246 -7.32 -23.70 -6.02
N ALA A 247 -6.08 -23.86 -5.55
CA ALA A 247 -5.27 -22.75 -5.10
C ALA A 247 -4.92 -21.81 -6.26
N LEU A 248 -4.51 -22.34 -7.41
CA LEU A 248 -4.17 -21.57 -8.62
C LEU A 248 -5.39 -20.86 -9.23
N LYS A 249 -6.62 -21.35 -9.02
CA LYS A 249 -7.83 -20.58 -9.35
C LYS A 249 -7.93 -19.29 -8.52
N VAL A 250 -7.52 -19.34 -7.24
CA VAL A 250 -7.50 -18.18 -6.34
C VAL A 250 -6.35 -17.25 -6.69
N SER A 251 -5.11 -17.71 -6.63
CA SER A 251 -3.91 -16.98 -7.05
C SER A 251 -2.71 -17.92 -7.16
N ASP A 252 -1.70 -17.55 -7.94
CA ASP A 252 -0.38 -18.19 -8.00
C ASP A 252 0.60 -17.64 -6.94
N HIS A 253 0.22 -16.62 -6.17
CA HIS A 253 0.96 -16.13 -5.00
C HIS A 253 0.24 -16.47 -3.70
N TYR A 254 0.98 -16.51 -2.58
CA TYR A 254 0.43 -16.45 -1.24
C TYR A 254 0.49 -15.01 -0.72
N PRO A 255 -0.48 -14.54 0.09
CA PRO A 255 -0.34 -13.28 0.80
C PRO A 255 0.89 -13.34 1.70
N VAL A 256 1.67 -12.26 1.77
CA VAL A 256 2.65 -12.05 2.86
C VAL A 256 2.01 -11.18 3.93
N GLU A 257 2.07 -11.63 5.18
CA GLU A 257 1.44 -10.99 6.34
C GLU A 257 2.48 -10.61 7.40
N VAL A 258 2.21 -9.57 8.17
CA VAL A 258 2.95 -9.16 9.38
C VAL A 258 1.98 -8.62 10.43
N GLU A 259 2.33 -8.74 11.71
CA GLU A 259 1.53 -8.21 12.81
C GLU A 259 2.30 -7.12 13.57
N LEU A 260 1.64 -5.99 13.80
CA LEU A 260 2.11 -4.92 14.68
C LEU A 260 1.52 -5.09 16.08
N LYS A 261 2.36 -4.90 17.10
CA LYS A 261 2.01 -5.00 18.53
C LYS A 261 0.88 -4.04 18.88
N SER A 262 -0.05 -4.51 19.69
CA SER A 262 -1.11 -3.66 20.21
C SER A 262 -0.61 -2.78 21.37
N ASP A 263 -1.30 -1.67 21.61
CA ASP A 263 -1.06 -0.84 22.81
C ASP A 263 -1.26 -1.63 24.13
N GLU A 264 -1.99 -2.74 24.08
CA GLU A 264 -2.28 -3.59 25.24
C GLU A 264 -1.12 -4.57 25.56
N ASP A 265 -0.37 -5.00 24.54
CA ASP A 265 0.74 -5.96 24.68
C ASP A 265 1.95 -5.37 25.41
N ASP A 266 2.16 -4.05 25.33
CA ASP A 266 3.28 -3.34 25.98
C ASP A 266 3.00 -2.96 27.46
N GLY A 267 1.94 -3.51 28.06
CA GLY A 267 1.65 -3.34 29.49
C GLY A 267 1.20 -1.93 29.89
N VAL A 268 1.01 -1.02 28.93
CA VAL A 268 0.44 0.31 29.17
C VAL A 268 -1.07 0.18 29.30
N LYS A 269 -1.55 -0.22 30.49
CA LYS A 269 -2.96 -0.05 30.87
C LYS A 269 -3.28 1.45 30.95
N LYS A 270 -3.50 2.11 29.82
CA LYS A 270 -4.26 3.37 29.80
C LYS A 270 -5.68 2.99 30.20
N GLN A 271 -6.04 3.25 31.46
CA GLN A 271 -7.43 3.29 31.87
C GLN A 271 -8.18 4.15 30.84
N ARG A 272 -9.09 3.53 30.09
CA ARG A 272 -10.06 4.26 29.26
C ARG A 272 -10.98 5.04 30.20
N GLN A 273 -10.52 6.19 30.67
CA GLN A 273 -11.43 7.26 31.06
C GLN A 273 -11.92 7.93 29.77
N PRO A 274 -13.18 8.39 29.72
CA PRO A 274 -13.62 9.24 28.62
C PRO A 274 -12.80 10.52 28.69
N ARG A 275 -11.74 10.60 27.88
CA ARG A 275 -10.92 11.81 27.80
C ARG A 275 -11.71 12.84 27.01
N SER A 276 -12.25 13.83 27.71
CA SER A 276 -12.46 15.16 27.14
C SER A 276 -11.15 15.60 26.49
N VAL A 277 -11.19 15.90 25.19
CA VAL A 277 -10.03 16.39 24.44
C VAL A 277 -9.53 17.66 25.16
N PRO A 278 -8.22 17.80 25.46
CA PRO A 278 -7.70 19.02 26.03
C PRO A 278 -7.98 20.18 25.06
N LEU A 279 -8.63 21.23 25.56
CA LEU A 279 -9.05 22.39 24.77
C LEU A 279 -7.89 23.00 23.94
N GLY A 280 -6.65 22.89 24.43
CA GLY A 280 -5.44 23.38 23.76
C GLY A 280 -4.94 22.54 22.57
N LEU A 281 -5.34 21.26 22.44
CA LEU A 281 -5.00 20.44 21.27
C LEU A 281 -5.99 20.68 20.12
N MET A 282 -7.27 20.91 20.46
CA MET A 282 -8.29 21.29 19.47
C MET A 282 -8.01 22.67 18.86
N THR A 283 -7.49 23.62 19.64
CA THR A 283 -7.13 24.94 19.12
C THR A 283 -5.97 24.85 18.12
N LEU A 284 -4.93 24.05 18.38
CA LEU A 284 -3.82 23.87 17.44
C LEU A 284 -4.25 23.17 16.14
N ASP A 285 -5.10 22.14 16.22
CA ASP A 285 -5.63 21.47 15.02
C ASP A 285 -6.56 22.40 14.23
N GLN A 286 -7.36 23.23 14.92
CA GLN A 286 -8.23 24.22 14.28
C GLN A 286 -7.42 25.32 13.60
N ASP A 287 -6.40 25.85 14.28
CA ASP A 287 -5.48 26.86 13.73
C ASP A 287 -4.76 26.31 12.50
N LEU A 288 -4.32 25.04 12.51
CA LEU A 288 -3.68 24.38 11.37
C LEU A 288 -4.65 24.18 10.19
N LEU A 289 -5.90 23.82 10.47
CA LEU A 289 -6.95 23.69 9.46
C LEU A 289 -7.30 25.05 8.84
N ASP A 290 -7.35 26.10 9.64
CA ASP A 290 -7.60 27.46 9.18
C ASP A 290 -6.43 27.97 8.34
N LEU A 291 -5.18 27.69 8.73
CA LEU A 291 -3.98 28.00 7.92
C LEU A 291 -3.97 27.26 6.58
N LYS A 292 -4.38 25.98 6.56
CA LYS A 292 -4.55 25.22 5.31
C LYS A 292 -5.64 25.81 4.42
N ARG A 293 -6.75 26.26 5.01
CA ARG A 293 -7.87 26.89 4.29
C ARG A 293 -7.46 28.24 3.70
N GLU A 294 -6.71 29.06 4.45
CA GLU A 294 -6.17 30.33 3.96
C GLU A 294 -5.16 30.14 2.84
N ASN A 295 -4.26 29.15 2.93
CA ASN A 295 -3.34 28.82 1.84
C ASN A 295 -4.07 28.39 0.56
N LEU A 296 -5.11 27.56 0.68
CA LEU A 296 -5.97 27.17 -0.45
C LEU A 296 -6.69 28.38 -1.07
N LEU A 297 -7.10 29.36 -0.25
CA LEU A 297 -7.71 30.60 -0.72
C LEU A 297 -6.71 31.45 -1.50
N LEU A 298 -5.47 31.58 -1.00
CA LEU A 298 -4.38 32.30 -1.67
C LEU A 298 -3.99 31.63 -2.99
N GLU A 299 -3.89 30.30 -3.04
CA GLU A 299 -3.64 29.56 -4.29
C GLU A 299 -4.77 29.78 -5.31
N ARG A 300 -6.03 29.80 -4.85
CA ARG A 300 -7.18 30.09 -5.71
C ARG A 300 -7.13 31.52 -6.26
N GLU A 301 -6.80 32.51 -5.43
CA GLU A 301 -6.66 33.91 -5.86
C GLU A 301 -5.49 34.09 -6.85
N LYS A 302 -4.35 33.42 -6.59
CA LYS A 302 -3.21 33.39 -7.50
C LYS A 302 -3.60 32.81 -8.86
N LEU A 303 -4.30 31.67 -8.90
CA LEU A 303 -4.80 31.08 -10.13
C LEU A 303 -5.78 32.00 -10.86
N GLN A 304 -6.67 32.70 -10.14
CA GLN A 304 -7.58 33.67 -10.75
C GLN A 304 -6.83 34.85 -11.39
N LEU A 305 -5.78 35.35 -10.73
CA LEU A 305 -4.90 36.39 -11.28
C LEU A 305 -4.16 35.90 -12.53
N GLU A 306 -3.62 34.69 -12.51
CA GLU A 306 -2.96 34.08 -13.68
C GLU A 306 -3.94 33.93 -14.85
N ILE A 307 -5.15 33.45 -14.59
CA ILE A 307 -6.22 33.37 -15.60
C ILE A 307 -6.57 34.77 -16.15
N MET A 308 -6.67 35.79 -15.29
CA MET A 308 -6.92 37.18 -15.73
C MET A 308 -5.79 37.71 -16.62
N ILE A 309 -4.54 37.45 -16.25
CA ILE A 309 -3.37 37.85 -17.03
C ILE A 309 -3.38 37.15 -18.39
N LEU A 310 -3.64 35.84 -18.42
CA LEU A 310 -3.73 35.06 -19.66
C LEU A 310 -4.87 35.57 -20.56
N ARG A 311 -6.05 35.86 -20.01
CA ARG A 311 -7.17 36.47 -20.75
C ARG A 311 -6.81 37.82 -21.35
N ARG A 312 -6.11 38.69 -20.61
CA ARG A 312 -5.62 39.98 -21.13
C ARG A 312 -4.57 39.79 -22.23
N LYS A 313 -3.65 38.83 -22.09
CA LYS A 313 -2.67 38.50 -23.14
C LYS A 313 -3.36 37.99 -24.41
N MET A 314 -4.34 37.10 -24.28
CA MET A 314 -5.13 36.61 -25.41
C MET A 314 -5.95 37.71 -26.09
N ALA A 315 -6.57 38.61 -25.31
CA ALA A 315 -7.29 39.76 -25.87
C ALA A 315 -6.36 40.71 -26.64
N LYS A 316 -5.13 40.93 -26.16
CA LYS A 316 -4.11 41.71 -26.89
C LYS A 316 -3.65 41.02 -28.17
N MET A 317 -3.46 39.70 -28.15
CA MET A 317 -3.13 38.93 -29.37
C MET A 317 -4.28 38.93 -30.39
N ASN A 318 -5.53 38.95 -29.95
CA ASN A 318 -6.71 38.98 -30.83
C ASN A 318 -7.08 40.39 -31.34
N CYS A 319 -6.50 41.46 -30.78
CA CYS A 319 -6.73 42.84 -31.23
C CYS A 319 -5.66 43.38 -32.19
N GLY A 320 -4.64 42.59 -32.54
CA GLY A 320 -3.69 42.87 -33.62
C GLY A 320 -2.61 43.90 -33.28
N ASP A 321 -1.35 43.49 -33.52
CA ASP A 321 -0.53 44.12 -34.56
C ASP A 321 -0.28 43.06 -35.64
#